data_AF-A0A9X4GN11-F1
#
_entry.id   AF-A0A9X4GN11-F1
#
_cell.length_a   1.000
_cell.length_b   1.000
_cell.length_c   1.000
_cell.angle_alpha   90.00
_cell.angle_beta   90.00
_cell.angle_gamma   90.00
#
_symmetry.space_group_name_H-M   'P 1'
#
loop_
_entity.id
_entity.type
_entity.pdbx_description
1 polymer ?
#
loop_
_entity_poly.entity_id
_entity_poly.type
_entity_poly.pdbx_seq_one_letter_code
_entity_poly.pdbx_strand_id
1 'polypeptide(L)'
;MNIKEIWKSANPKGHLLTAISFLIPIVCGAGFIIAIGMGLGGTVQDTLIPGQFDLWQAFATMGAKALGLLPVVIAIGISGSIAGKPGIAPGFVVGLAANAIGAGFIGGMIGGYISGYIALAIIKNMKVPDWARGLMPTLIVPFFASVLSAMIMVYIIGTPIGIFTDALTSFLRSMGTSSNLLLGAVIGALCIVDFGGPINKTCFAFVLTLQAQGINEPITALQLVNTATPIGFGLAFFIAKLLRKNIYNNEEIEMLKSAVPMGVVNIVEGSIPIVMNDIVRSIAAAAIGGACGGAITMVYGADATVPFGGVLMIPTMSHPMAGIMALLVNIFVTATVYAVIKKDVPRDVVISNDQEEEDIDWDDIKIS
;
A
#
# COMPACT_ATOMS: atom_id res chain seq x y z
N MET A 1 -2.08 -15.74 33.25
CA MET A 1 -2.63 -15.15 32.01
C MET A 1 -2.48 -16.19 30.92
N ASN A 2 -3.57 -16.58 30.26
CA ASN A 2 -3.53 -17.56 29.17
C ASN A 2 -2.91 -16.92 27.91
N ILE A 3 -2.23 -17.68 27.05
CA ILE A 3 -1.59 -17.18 25.81
C ILE A 3 -2.56 -16.38 24.94
N LYS A 4 -3.84 -16.81 24.88
CA LYS A 4 -4.91 -16.09 24.17
C LYS A 4 -5.21 -14.71 24.76
N GLU A 5 -5.15 -14.55 26.08
CA GLU A 5 -5.38 -13.27 26.75
C GLU A 5 -4.20 -12.31 26.56
N ILE A 6 -2.96 -12.85 26.59
CA ILE A 6 -1.74 -12.10 26.28
C ILE A 6 -1.83 -11.55 24.85
N TRP A 7 -2.17 -12.37 23.88
CA TRP A 7 -2.33 -11.96 22.48
C TRP A 7 -3.45 -10.94 22.28
N LYS A 8 -4.57 -11.11 22.97
CA LYS A 8 -5.69 -10.14 22.92
C LYS A 8 -5.28 -8.80 23.51
N SER A 9 -4.51 -8.79 24.60
CA SER A 9 -4.01 -7.55 25.23
C SER A 9 -2.87 -6.89 24.43
N ALA A 10 -2.07 -7.66 23.72
CA ALA A 10 -0.94 -7.18 22.94
C ALA A 10 -1.33 -6.58 21.57
N ASN A 11 -2.56 -6.87 21.11
CA ASN A 11 -3.18 -6.40 19.85
C ASN A 11 -2.21 -6.18 18.66
N PRO A 12 -1.38 -7.17 18.29
CA PRO A 12 -0.33 -6.95 17.29
C PRO A 12 -0.91 -6.56 15.92
N LYS A 13 -2.06 -7.14 15.54
CA LYS A 13 -2.76 -6.81 14.28
C LYS A 13 -3.17 -5.33 14.22
N GLY A 14 -3.71 -4.79 15.32
CA GLY A 14 -4.12 -3.39 15.37
C GLY A 14 -2.95 -2.44 15.16
N HIS A 15 -1.83 -2.69 15.87
CA HIS A 15 -0.61 -1.87 15.73
C HIS A 15 -0.07 -1.88 14.30
N LEU A 16 -0.10 -3.03 13.62
CA LEU A 16 0.32 -3.13 12.22
C LEU A 16 -0.60 -2.36 11.28
N LEU A 17 -1.92 -2.53 11.42
CA LEU A 17 -2.90 -1.84 10.56
C LEU A 17 -2.85 -0.32 10.73
N THR A 18 -2.64 0.17 11.95
CA THR A 18 -2.38 1.59 12.22
C THR A 18 -1.13 2.07 11.49
N ALA A 19 -0.02 1.34 11.58
CA ALA A 19 1.22 1.71 10.91
C ALA A 19 1.11 1.70 9.39
N ILE A 20 0.43 0.71 8.80
CA ILE A 20 0.14 0.65 7.36
C ILE A 20 -0.70 1.85 6.93
N SER A 21 -1.66 2.29 7.75
CA SER A 21 -2.52 3.43 7.42
C SER A 21 -1.75 4.76 7.37
N PHE A 22 -0.76 4.95 8.26
CA PHE A 22 0.17 6.09 8.17
C PHE A 22 1.13 6.01 6.97
N LEU A 23 1.39 4.80 6.50
CA LEU A 23 2.32 4.56 5.40
C LEU A 23 1.70 4.86 4.03
N ILE A 24 0.41 4.58 3.82
CA ILE A 24 -0.26 4.76 2.51
C ILE A 24 -0.15 6.20 1.98
N PRO A 25 -0.47 7.27 2.75
CA PRO A 25 -0.35 8.65 2.25
C PRO A 25 1.09 9.02 1.87
N ILE A 26 2.08 8.53 2.62
CA ILE A 26 3.50 8.77 2.35
C ILE A 26 3.90 8.08 1.05
N VAL A 27 3.50 6.83 0.87
CA VAL A 27 3.78 6.08 -0.36
C VAL A 27 3.08 6.70 -1.57
N CYS A 28 1.83 7.14 -1.41
CA CYS A 28 1.09 7.82 -2.47
C CYS A 28 1.81 9.11 -2.90
N GLY A 29 2.09 10.02 -1.95
CA GLY A 29 2.76 11.28 -2.24
C GLY A 29 4.15 11.09 -2.83
N ALA A 30 4.98 10.25 -2.20
CA ALA A 30 6.33 9.94 -2.68
C ALA A 30 6.30 9.26 -4.05
N GLY A 31 5.34 8.35 -4.27
CA GLY A 31 5.14 7.60 -5.49
C GLY A 31 4.83 8.50 -6.69
N PHE A 32 3.89 9.43 -6.55
CA PHE A 32 3.63 10.40 -7.61
C PHE A 32 4.84 11.29 -7.92
N ILE A 33 5.55 11.76 -6.89
CA ILE A 33 6.73 12.60 -7.05
C ILE A 33 7.81 11.87 -7.86
N ILE A 34 8.16 10.62 -7.50
CA ILE A 34 9.16 9.85 -8.27
C ILE A 34 8.64 9.48 -9.66
N ALA A 35 7.37 9.10 -9.80
CA ALA A 35 6.78 8.72 -11.09
C ALA A 35 6.80 9.87 -12.09
N ILE A 36 6.44 11.09 -11.67
CA ILE A 36 6.52 12.29 -12.49
C ILE A 36 7.98 12.63 -12.83
N GLY A 37 8.87 12.60 -11.82
CA GLY A 37 10.29 12.87 -12.02
C GLY A 37 10.92 11.95 -13.05
N MET A 38 10.73 10.64 -12.92
CA MET A 38 11.26 9.65 -13.86
C MET A 38 10.56 9.69 -15.21
N GLY A 39 9.24 9.86 -15.23
CA GLY A 39 8.45 9.94 -16.47
C GLY A 39 8.80 11.13 -17.36
N LEU A 40 9.32 12.21 -16.77
CA LEU A 40 9.78 13.41 -17.49
C LEU A 40 11.30 13.42 -17.73
N GLY A 41 11.98 12.28 -17.56
CA GLY A 41 13.38 12.08 -17.91
C GLY A 41 14.39 12.28 -16.76
N GLY A 42 13.90 12.53 -15.55
CA GLY A 42 14.74 12.63 -14.35
C GLY A 42 15.29 11.27 -13.91
N THR A 43 16.50 11.27 -13.37
CA THR A 43 17.16 10.09 -12.78
C THR A 43 17.43 10.31 -11.30
N VAL A 44 17.34 9.24 -10.51
CA VAL A 44 17.62 9.27 -9.07
C VAL A 44 19.09 9.57 -8.85
N GLN A 45 19.38 10.61 -8.05
CA GLN A 45 20.72 11.02 -7.67
C GLN A 45 21.05 10.57 -6.24
N ASP A 46 22.31 10.31 -5.96
CA ASP A 46 22.75 10.00 -4.60
C ASP A 46 22.61 11.21 -3.68
N THR A 47 23.01 12.39 -4.17
CA THR A 47 22.96 13.67 -3.46
C THR A 47 22.52 14.77 -4.43
N LEU A 48 21.63 15.66 -3.97
CA LEU A 48 21.19 16.83 -4.74
C LEU A 48 22.14 18.02 -4.46
N ILE A 49 23.15 18.16 -5.31
CA ILE A 49 24.12 19.26 -5.24
C ILE A 49 23.59 20.44 -6.07
N PRO A 50 23.40 21.64 -5.47
CA PRO A 50 22.91 22.80 -6.21
C PRO A 50 23.71 23.07 -7.50
N GLY A 51 22.99 23.20 -8.62
CA GLY A 51 23.60 23.42 -9.94
C GLY A 51 24.01 22.15 -10.69
N GLN A 52 23.84 20.96 -10.12
CA GLN A 52 24.13 19.67 -10.76
C GLN A 52 22.88 18.81 -11.03
N PHE A 53 21.69 19.32 -10.74
CA PHE A 53 20.43 18.61 -10.98
C PHE A 53 19.38 19.53 -11.60
N ASP A 54 18.47 18.95 -12.37
CA ASP A 54 17.25 19.60 -12.85
C ASP A 54 16.02 19.31 -11.96
N LEU A 55 14.90 19.96 -12.26
CA LEU A 55 13.65 19.80 -11.50
C LEU A 55 13.18 18.33 -11.44
N TRP A 56 13.33 17.58 -12.53
CA TRP A 56 12.84 16.21 -12.64
C TRP A 56 13.72 15.20 -11.90
N GLN A 57 15.04 15.42 -11.90
CA GLN A 57 16.00 14.70 -11.05
C GLN A 57 15.76 14.98 -9.58
N ALA A 58 15.41 16.22 -9.22
CA ALA A 58 15.01 16.55 -7.85
C ALA A 58 13.75 15.75 -7.44
N PHE A 59 12.74 15.68 -8.31
CA PHE A 59 11.51 14.92 -8.05
C PHE A 59 11.82 13.42 -7.92
N ALA A 60 12.51 12.83 -8.90
CA ALA A 60 12.90 11.42 -8.88
C ALA A 60 13.66 11.06 -7.60
N THR A 61 14.62 11.89 -7.21
CA THR A 61 15.45 11.68 -6.02
C THR A 61 14.65 11.83 -4.72
N MET A 62 13.83 12.88 -4.59
CA MET A 62 13.03 13.11 -3.38
C MET A 62 12.03 11.98 -3.14
N GLY A 63 11.33 11.54 -4.19
CA GLY A 63 10.41 10.42 -4.08
C GLY A 63 11.16 9.12 -3.74
N ALA A 64 12.31 8.85 -4.36
CA ALA A 64 13.13 7.67 -4.05
C ALA A 64 13.61 7.66 -2.60
N LYS A 65 14.13 8.79 -2.08
CA LYS A 65 14.57 8.90 -0.68
C LYS A 65 13.39 8.71 0.29
N ALA A 66 12.22 9.26 -0.02
CA ALA A 66 11.03 9.09 0.81
C ALA A 66 10.56 7.62 0.85
N LEU A 67 10.54 6.93 -0.30
CA LEU A 67 10.25 5.49 -0.36
C LEU A 67 11.32 4.64 0.32
N GLY A 68 12.59 5.06 0.32
CA GLY A 68 13.66 4.41 1.07
C GLY A 68 13.48 4.47 2.60
N LEU A 69 12.63 5.37 3.10
CA LEU A 69 12.33 5.50 4.54
C LEU A 69 11.10 4.68 4.97
N LEU A 70 10.49 3.86 4.10
CA LEU A 70 9.34 3.04 4.48
C LEU A 70 9.59 2.12 5.68
N PRO A 71 10.77 1.51 5.85
CA PRO A 71 11.09 0.74 7.06
C PRO A 71 11.09 1.59 8.35
N VAL A 72 11.44 2.87 8.22
CA VAL A 72 11.41 3.84 9.33
C VAL A 72 9.97 4.20 9.67
N VAL A 73 9.15 4.49 8.65
CA VAL A 73 7.73 4.85 8.83
C VAL A 73 6.95 3.73 9.52
N ILE A 74 7.10 2.48 9.04
CA ILE A 74 6.39 1.34 9.64
C ILE A 74 6.87 1.06 11.07
N ALA A 75 8.17 1.18 11.33
CA ALA A 75 8.73 0.99 12.67
C ALA A 75 8.21 2.03 13.67
N ILE A 76 8.15 3.30 13.26
CA ILE A 76 7.57 4.39 14.06
C ILE A 76 6.09 4.15 14.30
N GLY A 77 5.33 3.80 13.27
CA GLY A 77 3.89 3.56 13.38
C GLY A 77 3.58 2.46 14.39
N ILE A 78 4.29 1.33 14.33
CA ILE A 78 4.10 0.20 15.26
C ILE A 78 4.58 0.59 16.66
N SER A 79 5.80 1.09 16.79
CA SER A 79 6.42 1.42 18.08
C SER A 79 5.63 2.52 18.82
N GLY A 80 5.21 3.55 18.09
CA GLY A 80 4.37 4.63 18.59
C GLY A 80 2.96 4.16 18.95
N SER A 81 2.39 3.21 18.21
CA SER A 81 1.08 2.62 18.56
C SER A 81 1.14 1.78 19.85
N ILE A 82 2.29 1.18 20.17
CA ILE A 82 2.49 0.37 21.39
C ILE A 82 2.82 1.23 22.61
N ALA A 83 3.76 2.17 22.49
CA ALA A 83 4.31 2.93 23.62
C ALA A 83 3.92 4.42 23.64
N GLY A 84 3.09 4.88 22.70
CA GLY A 84 2.72 6.28 22.54
C GLY A 84 3.88 7.14 22.02
N LYS A 85 3.83 8.46 22.30
CA LYS A 85 4.86 9.43 21.88
C LYS A 85 6.30 9.01 22.23
N PRO A 86 6.60 8.44 23.42
CA PRO A 86 7.95 7.98 23.76
C PRO A 86 8.48 6.86 22.85
N GLY A 87 7.60 6.09 22.21
CA GLY A 87 7.96 5.01 21.28
C GLY A 87 8.39 5.48 19.89
N ILE A 88 8.20 6.76 19.56
CA ILE A 88 8.52 7.30 18.23
C ILE A 88 10.02 7.25 17.95
N ALA A 89 10.86 7.77 18.86
CA ALA A 89 12.31 7.80 18.64
C ALA A 89 12.93 6.38 18.54
N PRO A 90 12.58 5.43 19.43
CA PRO A 90 13.02 4.04 19.31
C PRO A 90 12.62 3.39 17.98
N GLY A 91 11.38 3.64 17.53
CA GLY A 91 10.89 3.18 16.23
C GLY A 91 11.69 3.79 15.07
N PHE A 92 12.02 5.08 15.15
CA PHE A 92 12.81 5.77 14.14
C PHE A 92 14.22 5.16 14.03
N VAL A 93 14.91 5.01 15.16
CA VAL A 93 16.30 4.50 15.20
C VAL A 93 16.35 3.04 14.76
N VAL A 94 15.43 2.18 15.20
CA VAL A 94 15.41 0.78 14.78
C VAL A 94 15.05 0.61 13.31
N GLY A 95 14.18 1.47 12.76
CA GLY A 95 13.88 1.49 11.33
C GLY A 95 15.09 1.90 10.48
N LEU A 96 15.89 2.86 10.96
CA LEU A 96 17.16 3.20 10.31
C LEU A 96 18.17 2.05 10.41
N ALA A 97 18.23 1.36 11.55
CA ALA A 97 19.05 0.17 11.71
C ALA A 97 18.63 -0.94 10.72
N ALA A 98 17.32 -1.14 10.53
CA ALA A 98 16.80 -2.10 9.55
C ALA A 98 17.22 -1.76 8.11
N ASN A 99 17.24 -0.48 7.75
CA ASN A 99 17.79 -0.03 6.47
C ASN A 99 19.30 -0.30 6.37
N ALA A 100 20.07 0.03 7.41
CA ALA A 100 21.53 -0.09 7.40
C ALA A 100 22.02 -1.54 7.26
N ILE A 101 21.27 -2.51 7.78
CA ILE A 101 21.61 -3.94 7.71
C ILE A 101 20.94 -4.67 6.54
N GLY A 102 20.23 -3.96 5.66
CA GLY A 102 19.52 -4.56 4.53
C GLY A 102 18.29 -5.40 4.91
N ALA A 103 17.78 -5.28 6.14
CA ALA A 103 16.57 -5.98 6.57
C ALA A 103 15.28 -5.36 5.96
N GLY A 104 15.38 -4.12 5.46
CA GLY A 104 14.32 -3.44 4.72
C GLY A 104 13.00 -3.37 5.50
N PHE A 105 11.88 -3.51 4.78
CA PHE A 105 10.54 -3.38 5.36
C PHE A 105 10.24 -4.41 6.46
N ILE A 106 10.73 -5.65 6.30
CA ILE A 106 10.57 -6.73 7.30
C ILE A 106 11.27 -6.34 8.59
N GLY A 107 12.52 -5.87 8.48
CA GLY A 107 13.28 -5.36 9.61
C GLY A 107 12.58 -4.20 10.29
N GLY A 108 12.03 -3.25 9.53
CA GLY A 108 11.25 -2.14 10.08
C GLY A 108 10.03 -2.62 10.88
N MET A 109 9.29 -3.61 10.36
CA MET A 109 8.10 -4.15 11.01
C MET A 109 8.45 -4.88 12.32
N ILE A 110 9.39 -5.84 12.26
CA ILE A 110 9.84 -6.60 13.43
C ILE A 110 10.49 -5.64 14.45
N GLY A 111 11.31 -4.72 13.97
CA GLY A 111 11.97 -3.69 14.76
C GLY A 111 11.00 -2.80 15.50
N GLY A 112 9.92 -2.36 14.84
CA GLY A 112 8.87 -1.55 15.47
C GLY A 112 8.20 -2.25 16.65
N TYR A 113 7.96 -3.55 16.58
CA TYR A 113 7.46 -4.32 17.73
C TYR A 113 8.50 -4.43 18.85
N ILE A 114 9.75 -4.74 18.49
CA ILE A 114 10.85 -4.84 19.46
C ILE A 114 11.02 -3.51 20.20
N SER A 115 11.16 -2.40 19.48
CA SER A 115 11.34 -1.07 20.06
C SER A 115 10.12 -0.62 20.85
N GLY A 116 8.90 -0.91 20.36
CA GLY A 116 7.65 -0.57 21.03
C GLY A 116 7.49 -1.29 22.37
N TYR A 117 7.72 -2.60 22.42
CA TYR A 117 7.62 -3.36 23.67
C TYR A 117 8.77 -3.07 24.63
N ILE A 118 9.98 -2.80 24.15
CA ILE A 118 11.08 -2.34 24.99
C ILE A 118 10.75 -0.98 25.61
N ALA A 119 10.27 -0.02 24.81
CA ALA A 119 9.85 1.29 25.30
C ALA A 119 8.74 1.15 26.36
N LEU A 120 7.73 0.32 26.09
CA LEU A 120 6.65 0.04 27.05
C LEU A 120 7.17 -0.60 28.35
N ALA A 121 8.12 -1.53 28.26
CA ALA A 121 8.72 -2.17 29.42
C ALA A 121 9.51 -1.18 30.28
N ILE A 122 10.24 -0.25 29.66
CA ILE A 122 10.95 0.82 30.38
C ILE A 122 9.93 1.72 31.09
N ILE A 123 8.88 2.15 30.39
CA ILE A 123 7.82 3.00 30.98
C ILE A 123 7.20 2.34 32.22
N LYS A 124 6.91 1.03 32.15
CA LYS A 124 6.22 0.31 33.22
C LYS A 124 7.13 -0.09 34.40
N ASN A 125 8.37 -0.45 34.11
CA ASN A 125 9.22 -1.14 35.10
C ASN A 125 10.31 -0.24 35.68
N MET A 126 10.70 0.83 34.99
CA MET A 126 11.76 1.71 35.46
C MET A 126 11.19 2.73 36.45
N LYS A 127 11.65 2.67 37.70
CA LYS A 127 11.27 3.64 38.74
C LYS A 127 12.26 4.80 38.71
N VAL A 128 11.77 6.00 38.45
CA VAL A 128 12.55 7.24 38.49
C VAL A 128 12.10 8.10 39.67
N PRO A 129 13.01 8.85 40.30
CA PRO A 129 12.64 9.83 41.32
C PRO A 129 11.65 10.86 40.79
N ASP A 130 10.89 11.51 41.69
CA ASP A 130 9.80 12.42 41.31
C ASP A 130 10.25 13.60 40.45
N TRP A 131 11.45 14.12 40.71
CA TRP A 131 12.07 15.19 39.92
C TRP A 131 12.42 14.76 38.48
N ALA A 132 12.63 13.46 38.25
CA ALA A 132 13.03 12.89 36.98
C ALA A 132 11.86 12.30 36.17
N ARG A 133 10.62 12.35 36.68
CA ARG A 133 9.44 11.81 35.96
C ARG A 133 9.25 12.46 34.58
N GLY A 134 9.55 13.74 34.45
CA GLY A 134 9.49 14.46 33.16
C GLY A 134 10.55 14.00 32.15
N LEU A 135 11.69 13.47 32.62
CA LEU A 135 12.76 12.93 31.78
C LEU A 135 12.40 11.55 31.22
N MET A 136 11.45 10.85 31.84
CA MET A 136 11.07 9.50 31.44
C MET A 136 10.60 9.42 29.98
N PRO A 137 9.55 10.15 29.56
CA PRO A 137 9.06 10.10 28.17
C PRO A 137 9.94 10.86 27.17
N THR A 138 10.77 11.82 27.62
CA THR A 138 11.51 12.74 26.76
C THR A 138 12.95 12.32 26.49
N LEU A 139 13.61 11.67 27.46
CA LEU A 139 15.02 11.29 27.36
C LEU A 139 15.23 9.81 27.65
N ILE A 140 14.77 9.31 28.80
CA ILE A 140 15.12 7.98 29.31
C ILE A 140 14.58 6.90 28.37
N VAL A 141 13.26 6.92 28.09
CA VAL A 141 12.64 5.94 27.20
C VAL A 141 13.18 6.08 25.78
N PRO A 142 13.17 7.28 25.15
CA PRO A 142 13.75 7.46 23.82
C PRO A 142 15.20 6.98 23.70
N PHE A 143 16.07 7.27 24.67
CA PHE A 143 17.48 6.89 24.60
C PHE A 143 17.69 5.38 24.79
N PHE A 144 17.26 4.82 25.93
CA PHE A 144 17.55 3.43 26.27
C PHE A 144 16.81 2.45 25.38
N ALA A 145 15.55 2.74 25.03
CA ALA A 145 14.83 1.87 24.10
C ALA A 145 15.46 1.89 22.71
N SER A 146 15.86 3.06 22.19
CA SER A 146 16.53 3.17 20.88
C SER A 146 17.83 2.38 20.83
N VAL A 147 18.70 2.56 21.84
CA VAL A 147 19.98 1.84 21.89
C VAL A 147 19.74 0.34 21.96
N LEU A 148 18.89 -0.12 22.88
CA LEU A 148 18.67 -1.54 23.06
C LEU A 148 18.01 -2.18 21.83
N SER A 149 16.98 -1.57 21.25
CA SER A 149 16.29 -2.10 20.08
C SER A 149 17.18 -2.10 18.83
N ALA A 150 17.98 -1.05 18.63
CA ALA A 150 18.92 -0.98 17.50
C ALA A 150 20.02 -2.03 17.62
N MET A 151 20.60 -2.23 18.80
CA MET A 151 21.62 -3.27 19.02
C MET A 151 21.05 -4.68 18.80
N ILE A 152 19.83 -4.94 19.28
CA ILE A 152 19.14 -6.21 19.00
C ILE A 152 18.92 -6.38 17.49
N MET A 153 18.48 -5.33 16.81
CA MET A 153 18.25 -5.36 15.37
C MET A 153 19.54 -5.69 14.60
N VAL A 154 20.64 -5.01 14.90
CA VAL A 154 21.90 -5.18 14.18
C VAL A 154 22.56 -6.53 14.47
N TYR A 155 22.66 -6.94 15.74
CA TYR A 155 23.47 -8.11 16.12
C TYR A 155 22.71 -9.42 16.19
N ILE A 156 21.40 -9.40 16.44
CA ILE A 156 20.62 -10.61 16.66
C ILE A 156 19.68 -10.87 15.49
N ILE A 157 18.98 -9.84 15.02
CA ILE A 157 17.87 -10.00 14.06
C ILE A 157 18.33 -9.86 12.60
N GLY A 158 19.35 -9.04 12.33
CA GLY A 158 19.84 -8.77 10.98
C GLY A 158 20.20 -10.03 10.19
N THR A 159 20.99 -10.92 10.79
CA THR A 159 21.43 -12.16 10.12
C THR A 159 20.26 -13.11 9.80
N PRO A 160 19.34 -13.45 10.74
CA PRO A 160 18.16 -14.23 10.41
C PRO A 160 17.29 -13.61 9.32
N ILE A 161 17.07 -12.28 9.34
CA ILE A 161 16.28 -11.62 8.30
C ILE A 161 16.99 -11.71 6.95
N GLY A 162 18.30 -11.48 6.89
CA GLY A 162 19.06 -11.60 5.64
C GLY A 162 18.92 -12.99 5.03
N ILE A 163 19.10 -14.05 5.83
CA ILE A 163 18.92 -15.44 5.36
C ILE A 163 17.50 -15.68 4.85
N PHE A 164 16.49 -15.21 5.59
CA PHE A 164 15.09 -15.35 5.20
C PHE A 164 14.79 -14.62 3.89
N THR A 165 15.26 -13.39 3.76
CA THR A 165 15.16 -12.58 2.56
C THR A 165 15.80 -13.28 1.37
N ASP A 166 17.04 -13.76 1.50
CA ASP A 166 17.75 -14.45 0.43
C ASP A 166 17.02 -15.71 0.00
N ALA A 167 16.48 -16.48 0.97
CA ALA A 167 15.68 -17.66 0.71
C ALA A 167 14.37 -17.31 -0.03
N LEU A 168 13.67 -16.25 0.39
CA LEU A 168 12.43 -15.79 -0.23
C LEU A 168 12.67 -15.29 -1.66
N THR A 169 13.73 -14.50 -1.86
CA THR A 169 14.11 -13.97 -3.17
C THR A 169 14.55 -15.10 -4.09
N SER A 170 15.31 -16.08 -3.59
CA SER A 170 15.70 -17.26 -4.37
C SER A 170 14.48 -18.11 -4.74
N PHE A 171 13.55 -18.31 -3.81
CA PHE A 171 12.30 -19.03 -4.07
C PHE A 171 11.49 -18.36 -5.17
N LEU A 172 11.24 -17.05 -5.06
CA LEU A 172 10.46 -16.29 -6.03
C LEU A 172 11.14 -16.26 -7.41
N ARG A 173 12.46 -16.09 -7.46
CA ARG A 173 13.23 -16.15 -8.72
C ARG A 173 13.29 -17.55 -9.33
N SER A 174 13.20 -18.60 -8.52
CA SER A 174 13.15 -19.99 -9.01
C SER A 174 11.78 -20.39 -9.56
N MET A 175 10.76 -19.55 -9.40
CA MET A 175 9.41 -19.86 -9.88
C MET A 175 9.38 -19.88 -11.41
N GLY A 176 8.84 -20.98 -11.96
CA GLY A 176 8.51 -21.07 -13.38
C GLY A 176 7.30 -20.20 -13.74
N THR A 177 7.06 -20.06 -15.04
CA THR A 177 5.96 -19.24 -15.60
C THR A 177 4.59 -19.58 -15.03
N SER A 178 4.29 -20.87 -14.81
CA SER A 178 3.00 -21.31 -14.26
C SER A 178 2.78 -20.84 -12.82
N SER A 179 3.84 -20.80 -12.00
CA SER A 179 3.77 -20.31 -10.63
C SER A 179 3.64 -18.79 -10.57
N ASN A 180 4.34 -18.06 -11.45
CA ASN A 180 4.18 -16.61 -11.60
C ASN A 180 2.76 -16.25 -12.03
N LEU A 181 2.18 -17.02 -12.96
CA LEU A 181 0.79 -16.86 -13.40
C LEU A 181 -0.18 -17.01 -12.22
N LEU A 182 -0.04 -18.08 -11.43
CA LEU A 182 -0.91 -18.32 -10.27
C LEU A 182 -0.73 -17.24 -9.19
N LEU A 183 0.51 -16.86 -8.88
CA LEU A 183 0.79 -15.82 -7.88
C LEU A 183 0.19 -14.49 -8.31
N GLY A 184 0.38 -14.09 -9.57
CA GLY A 184 -0.21 -12.87 -10.13
C GLY A 184 -1.73 -12.89 -10.11
N ALA A 185 -2.34 -14.02 -10.46
CA ALA A 185 -3.79 -14.18 -10.41
C ALA A 185 -4.34 -14.02 -8.98
N VAL A 186 -3.68 -14.62 -7.99
CA VAL A 186 -4.08 -14.52 -6.58
C VAL A 186 -3.91 -13.10 -6.05
N ILE A 187 -2.79 -12.44 -6.31
CA ILE A 187 -2.54 -11.06 -5.88
C ILE A 187 -3.58 -10.12 -6.51
N GLY A 188 -3.78 -10.21 -7.83
CA GLY A 188 -4.73 -9.37 -8.55
C GLY A 188 -6.17 -9.59 -8.13
N ALA A 189 -6.58 -10.84 -7.85
CA ALA A 189 -7.92 -11.10 -7.33
C ALA A 189 -8.08 -10.55 -5.89
N LEU A 190 -7.13 -10.81 -5.00
CA LEU A 190 -7.27 -10.46 -3.58
C LEU A 190 -7.21 -8.96 -3.32
N CYS A 191 -6.39 -8.22 -4.07
CA CYS A 191 -6.21 -6.79 -3.80
C CYS A 191 -7.43 -5.93 -4.11
N ILE A 192 -8.34 -6.42 -4.97
CA ILE A 192 -9.47 -5.63 -5.45
C ILE A 192 -10.81 -5.98 -4.78
N VAL A 193 -10.87 -7.11 -4.05
CA VAL A 193 -12.12 -7.64 -3.47
C VAL A 193 -12.84 -6.63 -2.58
N ASP A 194 -12.11 -5.76 -1.90
CA ASP A 194 -12.66 -4.76 -0.99
C ASP A 194 -12.34 -3.31 -1.37
N PHE A 195 -11.93 -3.07 -2.62
CA PHE A 195 -11.78 -1.74 -3.22
C PHE A 195 -11.03 -0.73 -2.33
N GLY A 196 -9.88 -1.12 -1.77
CA GLY A 196 -9.08 -0.25 -0.90
C GLY A 196 -9.18 -0.56 0.59
N GLY A 197 -10.01 -1.54 0.95
CA GLY A 197 -10.23 -1.96 2.34
C GLY A 197 -9.07 -2.73 2.99
N PRO A 198 -9.33 -3.39 4.14
CA PRO A 198 -8.33 -4.12 4.93
C PRO A 198 -7.59 -5.24 4.18
N ILE A 199 -8.25 -5.95 3.26
CA ILE A 199 -7.66 -7.01 2.44
C ILE A 199 -6.65 -6.41 1.47
N ASN A 200 -7.04 -5.34 0.74
CA ASN A 200 -6.11 -4.62 -0.13
C ASN A 200 -4.90 -4.10 0.65
N LYS A 201 -5.11 -3.46 1.82
CA LYS A 201 -4.01 -2.94 2.66
C LYS A 201 -3.06 -4.02 3.15
N THR A 202 -3.59 -5.20 3.46
CA THR A 202 -2.78 -6.36 3.84
C THR A 202 -1.98 -6.90 2.67
N CYS A 203 -2.61 -7.02 1.50
CA CYS A 203 -1.95 -7.43 0.26
C CYS A 203 -0.85 -6.42 -0.12
N PHE A 204 -1.14 -5.13 -0.04
CA PHE A 204 -0.20 -4.03 -0.26
C PHE A 204 1.01 -4.13 0.65
N ALA A 205 0.83 -4.33 1.96
CA ALA A 205 1.95 -4.52 2.89
C ALA A 205 2.82 -5.75 2.53
N PHE A 206 2.19 -6.84 2.08
CA PHE A 206 2.90 -8.03 1.61
C PHE A 206 3.72 -7.74 0.34
N VAL A 207 3.12 -7.17 -0.71
CA VAL A 207 3.85 -6.90 -1.96
C VAL A 207 4.90 -5.79 -1.81
N LEU A 208 4.67 -4.81 -0.95
CA LEU A 208 5.65 -3.78 -0.60
C LEU A 208 6.85 -4.39 0.14
N THR A 209 6.60 -5.42 0.95
CA THR A 209 7.67 -6.20 1.57
C THR A 209 8.56 -6.85 0.51
N LEU A 210 7.95 -7.43 -0.53
CA LEU A 210 8.69 -8.03 -1.65
C LEU A 210 9.47 -6.99 -2.45
N GLN A 211 8.87 -5.81 -2.70
CA GLN A 211 9.55 -4.71 -3.37
C GLN A 211 10.78 -4.23 -2.61
N ALA A 212 10.71 -4.16 -1.28
CA ALA A 212 11.86 -3.80 -0.45
C ALA A 212 13.02 -4.80 -0.56
N GLN A 213 12.78 -6.03 -1.05
CA GLN A 213 13.80 -7.04 -1.35
C GLN A 213 14.21 -7.06 -2.83
N GLY A 214 13.79 -6.07 -3.61
CA GLY A 214 14.10 -5.94 -5.03
C GLY A 214 13.23 -6.80 -5.95
N ILE A 215 12.04 -7.20 -5.50
CA ILE A 215 11.07 -7.97 -6.29
C ILE A 215 9.87 -7.06 -6.58
N ASN A 216 9.88 -6.43 -7.75
CA ASN A 216 8.95 -5.35 -8.11
C ASN A 216 7.68 -5.86 -8.81
N GLU A 217 7.68 -7.08 -9.32
CA GLU A 217 6.59 -7.64 -10.11
C GLU A 217 5.27 -7.77 -9.31
N PRO A 218 5.28 -8.26 -8.04
CA PRO A 218 4.06 -8.41 -7.24
C PRO A 218 3.37 -7.08 -6.91
N ILE A 219 4.14 -6.04 -6.57
CA ILE A 219 3.58 -4.71 -6.30
C ILE A 219 2.99 -4.11 -7.58
N THR A 220 3.67 -4.30 -8.72
CA THR A 220 3.18 -3.85 -10.02
C THR A 220 1.86 -4.51 -10.38
N ALA A 221 1.71 -5.82 -10.12
CA ALA A 221 0.46 -6.54 -10.34
C ALA A 221 -0.69 -5.92 -9.53
N LEU A 222 -0.50 -5.69 -8.24
CA LEU A 222 -1.51 -5.06 -7.38
C LEU A 222 -1.89 -3.66 -7.87
N GLN A 223 -0.90 -2.83 -8.18
CA GLN A 223 -1.13 -1.44 -8.56
C GLN A 223 -1.82 -1.30 -9.93
N LEU A 224 -1.39 -2.06 -10.93
CA LEU A 224 -2.06 -2.05 -12.23
C LEU A 224 -3.50 -2.56 -12.12
N VAL A 225 -3.77 -3.52 -11.23
CA VAL A 225 -5.13 -4.02 -11.02
C VAL A 225 -6.04 -2.96 -10.38
N ASN A 226 -5.55 -2.28 -9.35
CA ASN A 226 -6.27 -1.19 -8.70
C ASN A 226 -6.53 -0.02 -9.67
N THR A 227 -5.57 0.28 -10.54
CA THR A 227 -5.71 1.30 -11.59
C THR A 227 -6.74 0.90 -12.65
N ALA A 228 -6.70 -0.36 -13.11
CA ALA A 228 -7.52 -0.84 -14.21
C ALA A 228 -9.00 -1.04 -13.85
N THR A 229 -9.31 -1.37 -12.59
CA THR A 229 -10.67 -1.79 -12.21
C THR A 229 -11.73 -0.69 -12.36
N PRO A 230 -11.53 0.55 -11.87
CA PRO A 230 -12.51 1.62 -12.10
C PRO A 230 -12.68 1.96 -13.58
N ILE A 231 -11.58 1.90 -14.35
CA ILE A 231 -11.60 2.10 -15.81
C ILE A 231 -12.40 0.97 -16.49
N GLY A 232 -12.28 -0.27 -16.00
CA GLY A 232 -13.06 -1.43 -16.42
C GLY A 232 -14.57 -1.24 -16.20
N PHE A 233 -14.98 -0.71 -15.04
CA PHE A 233 -16.40 -0.36 -14.82
C PHE A 233 -16.87 0.73 -15.80
N GLY A 234 -16.05 1.75 -16.06
CA GLY A 234 -16.33 2.75 -17.10
C GLY A 234 -16.52 2.13 -18.48
N LEU A 235 -15.65 1.20 -18.89
CA LEU A 235 -15.76 0.50 -20.17
C LEU A 235 -16.99 -0.42 -20.22
N ALA A 236 -17.40 -0.99 -19.09
CA ALA A 236 -18.58 -1.86 -19.01
C ALA A 236 -19.86 -1.14 -19.46
N PHE A 237 -19.97 0.18 -19.23
CA PHE A 237 -21.10 0.99 -19.69
C PHE A 237 -21.24 0.94 -21.21
N PHE A 238 -20.13 1.09 -21.94
CA PHE A 238 -20.11 1.04 -23.39
C PHE A 238 -20.38 -0.38 -23.93
N ILE A 239 -19.79 -1.41 -23.31
CA ILE A 239 -20.01 -2.81 -23.69
C ILE A 239 -21.47 -3.20 -23.48
N ALA A 240 -22.08 -2.83 -22.35
CA ALA A 240 -23.48 -3.11 -22.07
C ALA A 240 -24.42 -2.44 -23.09
N LYS A 241 -24.13 -1.19 -23.48
CA LYS A 241 -24.88 -0.48 -24.52
C LYS A 241 -24.78 -1.20 -25.87
N LEU A 242 -23.62 -1.74 -26.22
CA LEU A 242 -23.43 -2.58 -27.42
C LEU A 242 -24.27 -3.86 -27.35
N LEU A 243 -24.37 -4.47 -26.16
CA LEU A 243 -25.22 -5.63 -25.87
C LEU A 243 -26.71 -5.28 -25.73
N ARG A 244 -27.10 -4.01 -25.95
CA ARG A 244 -28.46 -3.49 -25.76
C ARG A 244 -29.02 -3.67 -24.34
N LYS A 245 -28.14 -3.72 -23.35
CA LYS A 245 -28.46 -3.79 -21.91
C LYS A 245 -28.26 -2.45 -21.22
N ASN A 246 -29.11 -2.14 -20.25
CA ASN A 246 -28.95 -1.00 -19.35
C ASN A 246 -28.50 -1.52 -17.99
N ILE A 247 -27.20 -1.55 -17.74
CA ILE A 247 -26.65 -2.06 -16.47
C ILE A 247 -26.40 -0.96 -15.42
N TYR A 248 -26.55 0.31 -15.79
CA TYR A 248 -26.32 1.46 -14.92
C TYR A 248 -27.54 2.39 -14.88
N ASN A 249 -27.88 2.89 -13.70
CA ASN A 249 -28.85 3.98 -13.53
C ASN A 249 -28.18 5.37 -13.74
N ASN A 250 -28.96 6.45 -13.71
CA ASN A 250 -28.42 7.80 -13.95
C ASN A 250 -27.39 8.23 -12.89
N GLU A 251 -27.59 7.87 -11.62
CA GLU A 251 -26.66 8.17 -10.53
C GLU A 251 -25.32 7.43 -10.72
N GLU A 252 -25.37 6.13 -11.06
CA GLU A 252 -24.19 5.32 -11.36
C GLU A 252 -23.40 5.87 -12.54
N ILE A 253 -24.09 6.42 -13.56
CA ILE A 253 -23.43 7.08 -14.69
C ILE A 253 -22.70 8.35 -14.24
N GLU A 254 -23.29 9.16 -13.37
CA GLU A 254 -22.60 10.32 -12.80
C GLU A 254 -21.41 9.91 -11.93
N MET A 255 -21.56 8.85 -11.11
CA MET A 255 -20.47 8.29 -10.30
C MET A 255 -19.34 7.73 -11.16
N LEU A 256 -19.63 7.15 -12.33
CA LEU A 256 -18.59 6.68 -13.27
C LEU A 256 -17.69 7.81 -13.77
N LYS A 257 -18.22 9.03 -13.93
CA LYS A 257 -17.44 10.18 -14.41
C LYS A 257 -16.34 10.60 -13.43
N SER A 258 -16.53 10.38 -12.14
CA SER A 258 -15.50 10.61 -11.11
C SER A 258 -14.65 9.37 -10.85
N ALA A 259 -15.26 8.18 -10.82
CA ALA A 259 -14.57 6.91 -10.54
C ALA A 259 -13.48 6.57 -11.56
N VAL A 260 -13.71 6.82 -12.86
CA VAL A 260 -12.73 6.51 -13.91
C VAL A 260 -11.45 7.34 -13.78
N PRO A 261 -11.49 8.69 -13.68
CA PRO A 261 -10.31 9.50 -13.39
C PRO A 261 -9.60 9.11 -12.09
N MET A 262 -10.34 8.79 -11.03
CA MET A 262 -9.77 8.28 -9.78
C MET A 262 -8.99 6.97 -10.01
N GLY A 263 -9.52 6.06 -10.82
CA GLY A 263 -8.81 4.83 -11.21
C GLY A 263 -7.52 5.09 -11.98
N VAL A 264 -7.49 6.08 -12.87
CA VAL A 264 -6.26 6.45 -13.62
C VAL A 264 -5.11 6.82 -12.67
N VAL A 265 -5.42 7.43 -11.53
CA VAL A 265 -4.46 7.78 -10.46
C VAL A 265 -4.42 6.74 -9.33
N ASN A 266 -4.91 5.53 -9.58
CA ASN A 266 -4.87 4.40 -8.65
C ASN A 266 -5.65 4.62 -7.33
N ILE A 267 -6.75 5.37 -7.41
CA ILE A 267 -7.73 5.50 -6.34
C ILE A 267 -8.92 4.63 -6.74
N VAL A 268 -9.09 3.51 -6.05
CA VAL A 268 -10.10 2.50 -6.39
C VAL A 268 -11.39 2.70 -5.57
N GLU A 269 -11.28 3.39 -4.44
CA GLU A 269 -12.35 3.73 -3.52
C GLU A 269 -13.49 4.50 -4.20
N GLY A 270 -13.18 5.28 -5.25
CA GLY A 270 -14.19 5.96 -6.07
C GLY A 270 -15.20 5.03 -6.75
N SER A 271 -14.91 3.72 -6.83
CA SER A 271 -15.84 2.72 -7.36
C SER A 271 -16.79 2.15 -6.30
N ILE A 272 -16.54 2.37 -5.00
CA ILE A 272 -17.36 1.81 -3.91
C ILE A 272 -18.84 2.15 -4.08
N PRO A 273 -19.25 3.40 -4.35
CA PRO A 273 -20.66 3.73 -4.50
C PRO A 273 -21.36 2.92 -5.61
N ILE A 274 -20.66 2.61 -6.69
CA ILE A 274 -21.16 1.79 -7.81
C ILE A 274 -21.24 0.31 -7.40
N VAL A 275 -20.23 -0.18 -6.69
CA VAL A 275 -20.14 -1.55 -6.20
C VAL A 275 -21.25 -1.83 -5.19
N MET A 276 -21.63 -0.87 -4.35
CA MET A 276 -22.67 -1.05 -3.33
C MET A 276 -24.04 -1.39 -3.92
N ASN A 277 -24.34 -0.95 -5.14
CA ASN A 277 -25.59 -1.28 -5.82
C ASN A 277 -25.67 -2.75 -6.28
N ASP A 278 -24.53 -3.40 -6.54
CA ASP A 278 -24.48 -4.82 -6.89
C ASP A 278 -23.15 -5.46 -6.45
N ILE A 279 -23.01 -5.68 -5.15
CA ILE A 279 -21.75 -6.10 -4.52
C ILE A 279 -21.23 -7.41 -5.12
N VAL A 280 -22.08 -8.44 -5.21
CA VAL A 280 -21.66 -9.79 -5.61
C VAL A 280 -21.11 -9.81 -7.03
N ARG A 281 -21.82 -9.17 -7.97
CA ARG A 281 -21.41 -9.16 -9.38
C ARG A 281 -20.22 -8.24 -9.61
N SER A 282 -20.17 -7.11 -8.92
CA SER A 282 -19.06 -6.16 -9.04
C SER A 282 -17.76 -6.76 -8.53
N ILE A 283 -17.78 -7.41 -7.36
CA ILE A 283 -16.61 -8.12 -6.81
C ILE A 283 -16.20 -9.28 -7.72
N ALA A 284 -17.14 -10.09 -8.21
CA ALA A 284 -16.80 -11.20 -9.10
C ALA A 284 -16.14 -10.72 -10.40
N ALA A 285 -16.67 -9.68 -11.04
CA ALA A 285 -16.08 -9.12 -12.25
C ALA A 285 -14.69 -8.53 -12.00
N ALA A 286 -14.54 -7.73 -10.94
CA ALA A 286 -13.27 -7.13 -10.55
C ALA A 286 -12.23 -8.19 -10.19
N ALA A 287 -12.59 -9.23 -9.43
CA ALA A 287 -11.67 -10.30 -9.05
C ALA A 287 -11.21 -11.12 -10.27
N ILE A 288 -12.10 -11.40 -11.23
CA ILE A 288 -11.74 -12.13 -12.45
C ILE A 288 -10.83 -11.28 -13.34
N GLY A 289 -11.16 -10.01 -13.57
CA GLY A 289 -10.31 -9.12 -14.36
C GLY A 289 -8.98 -8.83 -13.67
N GLY A 290 -9.00 -8.66 -12.34
CA GLY A 290 -7.81 -8.54 -11.50
C GLY A 290 -6.91 -9.77 -11.58
N ALA A 291 -7.48 -10.97 -11.53
CA ALA A 291 -6.72 -12.20 -11.71
C ALA A 291 -6.05 -12.28 -13.08
N CYS A 292 -6.79 -11.95 -14.16
CA CYS A 292 -6.23 -11.94 -15.51
C CYS A 292 -5.13 -10.88 -15.69
N GLY A 293 -5.35 -9.67 -15.17
CA GLY A 293 -4.37 -8.58 -15.19
C GLY A 293 -3.10 -8.95 -14.44
N GLY A 294 -3.24 -9.32 -13.17
CA GLY A 294 -2.11 -9.68 -12.31
C GLY A 294 -1.30 -10.87 -12.85
N ALA A 295 -1.97 -11.87 -13.43
CA ALA A 295 -1.31 -13.00 -14.10
C ALA A 295 -0.43 -12.54 -15.26
N ILE A 296 -0.94 -11.67 -16.14
CA ILE A 296 -0.18 -11.13 -17.28
C ILE A 296 1.01 -10.32 -16.80
N THR A 297 0.81 -9.44 -15.80
CA THR A 297 1.90 -8.63 -15.25
C THR A 297 3.06 -9.50 -14.78
N MET A 298 2.77 -10.56 -14.02
CA MET A 298 3.77 -11.46 -13.45
C MET A 298 4.42 -12.40 -14.48
N VAL A 299 3.69 -12.82 -15.51
CA VAL A 299 4.22 -13.69 -16.57
C VAL A 299 5.17 -12.92 -17.50
N TYR A 300 4.80 -11.69 -17.86
CA TYR A 300 5.59 -10.85 -18.76
C TYR A 300 6.59 -9.95 -18.03
N GLY A 301 6.66 -10.04 -16.70
CA GLY A 301 7.71 -9.40 -15.89
C GLY A 301 7.63 -7.88 -15.82
N ALA A 302 6.42 -7.31 -15.72
CA ALA A 302 6.29 -5.86 -15.50
C ALA A 302 6.73 -5.50 -14.07
N ASP A 303 7.65 -4.55 -13.94
CA ASP A 303 8.45 -4.31 -12.74
C ASP A 303 8.56 -2.81 -12.40
N ALA A 304 7.46 -2.20 -11.98
CA ALA A 304 7.44 -0.79 -11.55
C ALA A 304 8.39 -0.56 -10.36
N THR A 305 9.27 0.42 -10.52
CA THR A 305 10.14 0.88 -9.43
C THR A 305 9.34 1.59 -8.34
N VAL A 306 8.13 2.05 -8.67
CA VAL A 306 7.31 2.89 -7.79
C VAL A 306 6.09 2.11 -7.28
N PRO A 307 5.84 2.09 -5.96
CA PRO A 307 4.69 1.38 -5.36
C PRO A 307 3.34 2.08 -5.52
N PHE A 308 3.28 3.29 -6.10
CA PHE A 308 2.04 4.05 -6.29
C PHE A 308 2.21 5.09 -7.39
N GLY A 309 1.21 5.26 -8.26
CA GLY A 309 1.28 6.26 -9.34
C GLY A 309 0.27 6.10 -10.47
N GLY A 310 -0.61 5.10 -10.40
CA GLY A 310 -1.57 4.84 -11.47
C GLY A 310 -0.91 4.61 -12.83
N VAL A 311 -1.49 5.16 -13.89
CA VAL A 311 -0.91 5.06 -15.24
C VAL A 311 0.50 5.69 -15.31
N LEU A 312 0.82 6.63 -14.41
CA LEU A 312 2.14 7.28 -14.36
C LEU A 312 3.26 6.36 -13.87
N MET A 313 2.96 5.15 -13.37
CA MET A 313 4.00 4.17 -13.02
C MET A 313 4.57 3.46 -14.25
N ILE A 314 3.87 3.45 -15.40
CA ILE A 314 4.30 2.72 -16.61
C ILE A 314 5.70 3.14 -17.09
N PRO A 315 6.04 4.44 -17.16
CA PRO A 315 7.40 4.87 -17.54
C PRO A 315 8.51 4.43 -16.58
N THR A 316 8.16 3.99 -15.37
CA THR A 316 9.12 3.57 -14.34
C THR A 316 9.43 2.07 -14.37
N MET A 317 8.81 1.33 -15.28
CA MET A 317 9.00 -0.11 -15.48
C MET A 317 10.13 -0.36 -16.49
N SER A 318 10.87 -1.46 -16.30
CA SER A 318 11.80 -1.95 -17.32
C SER A 318 11.03 -2.54 -18.52
N HIS A 319 9.87 -3.16 -18.27
CA HIS A 319 9.00 -3.75 -19.29
C HIS A 319 7.63 -3.03 -19.39
N PRO A 320 7.56 -1.79 -19.92
CA PRO A 320 6.31 -1.01 -19.94
C PRO A 320 5.20 -1.64 -20.78
N MET A 321 5.55 -2.37 -21.84
CA MET A 321 4.57 -3.08 -22.69
C MET A 321 3.85 -4.18 -21.92
N ALA A 322 4.54 -4.88 -21.01
CA ALA A 322 3.92 -5.88 -20.13
C ALA A 322 2.86 -5.22 -19.24
N GLY A 323 3.16 -4.05 -18.68
CA GLY A 323 2.23 -3.28 -17.86
C GLY A 323 1.01 -2.79 -18.64
N ILE A 324 1.21 -2.26 -19.85
CA ILE A 324 0.11 -1.82 -20.73
C ILE A 324 -0.80 -3.00 -21.10
N MET A 325 -0.22 -4.14 -21.49
CA MET A 325 -1.00 -5.34 -21.81
C MET A 325 -1.82 -5.81 -20.61
N ALA A 326 -1.22 -5.90 -19.42
CA ALA A 326 -1.91 -6.32 -18.20
C ALA A 326 -3.06 -5.37 -17.84
N LEU A 327 -2.84 -4.07 -17.95
CA LEU A 327 -3.84 -3.03 -17.71
C LEU A 327 -5.02 -3.16 -18.68
N LEU A 328 -4.74 -3.31 -19.98
CA LEU A 328 -5.78 -3.51 -20.99
C LEU A 328 -6.57 -4.80 -20.76
N VAL A 329 -5.90 -5.92 -20.50
CA VAL A 329 -6.60 -7.18 -20.25
C VAL A 329 -7.50 -7.09 -19.03
N ASN A 330 -7.03 -6.51 -17.92
CA ASN A 330 -7.89 -6.33 -16.75
C ASN A 330 -9.13 -5.46 -17.10
N ILE A 331 -8.92 -4.30 -17.73
CA ILE A 331 -10.02 -3.41 -18.15
C ILE A 331 -11.05 -4.16 -18.99
N PHE A 332 -10.61 -4.87 -20.04
CA PHE A 332 -11.50 -5.59 -20.94
C PHE A 332 -12.22 -6.76 -20.27
N VAL A 333 -11.52 -7.54 -19.44
CA VAL A 333 -12.12 -8.69 -18.75
C VAL A 333 -13.11 -8.22 -17.69
N THR A 334 -12.74 -7.26 -16.85
CA THR A 334 -13.64 -6.65 -15.86
C THR A 334 -14.89 -6.09 -16.54
N ALA A 335 -14.70 -5.32 -17.62
CA ALA A 335 -15.81 -4.70 -18.34
C ALA A 335 -16.76 -5.73 -18.97
N THR A 336 -16.20 -6.75 -19.63
CA THR A 336 -16.98 -7.78 -20.33
C THR A 336 -17.72 -8.66 -19.33
N VAL A 337 -17.04 -9.13 -18.29
CA VAL A 337 -17.66 -9.97 -17.25
C VAL A 337 -18.78 -9.19 -16.59
N TYR A 338 -18.53 -7.95 -16.16
CA TYR A 338 -19.53 -7.12 -15.51
C TYR A 338 -20.76 -6.87 -16.40
N ALA A 339 -20.54 -6.51 -17.67
CA ALA A 339 -21.62 -6.26 -18.62
C ALA A 339 -22.47 -7.50 -18.94
N VAL A 340 -21.86 -8.70 -18.90
CA VAL A 340 -22.57 -9.97 -19.13
C VAL A 340 -23.40 -10.37 -17.91
N ILE A 341 -22.82 -10.30 -16.70
CA ILE A 341 -23.44 -10.82 -15.48
C ILE A 341 -24.44 -9.84 -14.85
N LYS A 342 -24.23 -8.52 -14.98
CA LYS A 342 -25.15 -7.52 -14.40
C LYS A 342 -26.48 -7.55 -15.14
N LYS A 343 -27.56 -7.46 -14.35
CA LYS A 343 -28.93 -7.48 -14.86
C LYS A 343 -29.32 -6.08 -15.36
N ASP A 344 -30.34 -6.03 -16.20
CA ASP A 344 -30.91 -4.76 -16.64
C ASP A 344 -31.54 -4.03 -15.44
N VAL A 345 -31.18 -2.76 -15.30
CA VAL A 345 -31.67 -1.83 -14.29
C VAL A 345 -32.49 -0.75 -15.00
N PRO A 346 -33.71 -0.42 -14.52
CA PRO A 346 -34.46 0.70 -15.07
C PRO A 346 -33.73 2.02 -14.78
N ARG A 347 -33.67 2.93 -15.77
CA ARG A 347 -32.88 4.17 -15.68
C ARG A 347 -33.36 5.15 -14.61
N ASP A 348 -34.62 5.06 -14.23
CA ASP A 348 -35.30 6.00 -13.32
C ASP A 348 -35.36 5.49 -11.87
N VAL A 349 -34.65 4.39 -11.54
CA VAL A 349 -34.53 3.94 -10.15
C VAL A 349 -33.52 4.80 -9.43
N VAL A 350 -34.04 5.77 -8.66
CA VAL A 350 -33.30 6.46 -7.58
C VAL A 350 -33.10 5.44 -6.47
N ILE A 351 -31.86 5.03 -6.24
CA ILE A 351 -31.52 4.19 -5.08
C ILE A 351 -31.07 5.19 -4.02
N SER A 352 -31.92 5.44 -3.02
CA SER A 352 -31.60 6.33 -1.90
C SER A 352 -30.39 5.79 -1.14
N ASN A 353 -29.20 6.27 -1.47
CA ASN A 353 -28.03 6.14 -0.61
C ASN A 353 -28.19 7.17 0.52
N ASP A 354 -29.08 6.88 1.47
CA ASP A 354 -29.17 7.59 2.74
C ASP A 354 -27.97 7.19 3.62
N GLN A 355 -26.79 7.66 3.22
CA GLN A 355 -25.73 8.04 4.13
C GLN A 355 -25.30 9.43 3.67
N GLU A 356 -26.03 10.44 4.16
CA GLU A 356 -25.50 11.78 4.27
C GLU A 356 -24.14 11.65 4.96
N GLU A 357 -23.06 11.82 4.19
CA GLU A 357 -21.85 12.37 4.80
C GLU A 357 -22.28 13.72 5.36
N GLU A 358 -22.41 13.82 6.68
CA GLU A 358 -22.56 15.11 7.36
C GLU A 358 -21.46 16.01 6.80
N ASP A 359 -21.85 16.99 5.98
CA ASP A 359 -20.98 18.08 5.55
C ASP A 359 -20.37 18.65 6.84
N ILE A 360 -19.09 18.37 7.07
CA ILE A 360 -18.37 18.94 8.21
C ILE A 360 -18.31 20.44 7.93
N ASP A 361 -19.16 21.18 8.63
CA ASP A 361 -19.13 22.63 8.62
C ASP A 361 -17.75 23.09 9.09
N TRP A 362 -17.08 23.91 8.28
CA TRP A 362 -15.71 24.35 8.51
C TRP A 362 -15.58 25.15 9.82
N ASP A 363 -16.70 25.59 10.38
CA ASP A 363 -16.79 26.31 11.65
C ASP A 363 -16.67 25.41 12.90
N ASP A 364 -16.75 24.08 12.75
CA ASP A 364 -16.61 23.13 13.88
C ASP A 364 -15.15 22.75 14.20
N ILE A 365 -14.18 23.19 13.40
CA ILE A 365 -12.76 22.98 13.67
C ILE A 365 -12.26 24.04 14.67
N LYS A 366 -12.52 23.83 15.96
CA LYS A 366 -11.83 24.57 17.03
C LYS A 366 -10.41 24.05 17.20
N ILE A 367 -9.45 24.76 16.63
CA ILE A 367 -8.03 24.62 17.02
C ILE A 367 -7.91 25.16 18.45
N SER A 368 -7.75 24.25 19.42
CA SER A 368 -7.34 24.57 20.80
C SER A 368 -5.92 24.11 21.04
#